data_AF-A0A6N2THN5-F1
#
_entry.id   AF-A0A6N2THN5-F1
#
_cell.length_a   1.000
_cell.length_b   1.000
_cell.length_c   1.000
_cell.angle_alpha   90.00
_cell.angle_beta   90.00
_cell.angle_gamma   90.00
#
_symmetry.space_group_name_H-M   'P 1'
#
loop_
_entity.id
_entity.type
_entity.pdbx_description
1 polymer ?
#
loop_
_entity_poly.entity_id
_entity_poly.type
_entity_poly.pdbx_seq_one_letter_code
_entity_poly.pdbx_strand_id
1 'polypeptide(L)'
;MDVSEKMKYKLANAMKDLLVHTPVDKITVKQIVDQCDVTRPTFYRHFKDKYDLINWYFDVLAQMSFKQMGISLTLREGLIKKFEFIKGEGQFFAAAFSSESQNCLMEYDYQCIYQFYCDIIHKQGVDKIPEELEFLLRMYCRGSIAMTVEWATTGMKMSPEQLTDQLIDAMPPKLYDLFKDI
;
A
#
# COMPACT_ATOMS: atom_id res chain seq x y z
N MET A 1 -4.20 15.41 15.37
CA MET A 1 -4.01 14.00 15.75
C MET A 1 -4.50 13.79 17.17
N ASP A 2 -5.57 12.99 17.31
CA ASP A 2 -6.11 12.58 18.61
C ASP A 2 -5.14 11.62 19.35
N VAL A 3 -5.31 11.45 20.67
CA VAL A 3 -4.49 10.58 21.52
C VAL A 3 -4.45 9.15 21.00
N SER A 4 -5.58 8.66 20.46
CA SER A 4 -5.66 7.32 19.86
C SER A 4 -4.76 7.18 18.63
N GLU A 5 -4.74 8.17 17.73
CA GLU A 5 -3.85 8.15 16.56
C GLU A 5 -2.38 8.22 16.97
N LYS A 6 -2.02 9.07 17.93
CA LYS A 6 -0.63 9.15 18.43
C LYS A 6 -0.13 7.79 18.92
N MET A 7 -1.00 7.02 19.58
CA MET A 7 -0.66 5.67 20.02
C MET A 7 -0.45 4.71 18.85
N LYS A 8 -1.31 4.77 17.82
CA LYS A 8 -1.14 3.95 16.61
C LYS A 8 0.19 4.21 15.90
N TYR A 9 0.58 5.48 15.74
CA TYR A 9 1.89 5.82 15.17
C TYR A 9 3.06 5.37 16.06
N LYS A 10 2.92 5.48 17.39
CA LYS A 10 3.96 4.99 18.33
C LYS A 10 4.19 3.49 18.16
N LEU A 11 3.11 2.70 18.03
CA LEU A 11 3.18 1.26 17.77
C LEU A 11 3.76 0.94 16.38
N ALA A 12 3.39 1.71 15.34
CA ALA A 12 3.93 1.53 13.99
C ALA A 12 5.43 1.82 13.91
N ASN A 13 5.90 2.88 14.57
CA ASN A 13 7.33 3.18 14.65
C ASN A 13 8.11 2.07 15.36
N ALA A 14 7.55 1.53 16.45
CA ALA A 14 8.15 0.39 17.15
C ALA A 14 8.26 -0.85 16.23
N MET A 15 7.22 -1.13 15.45
CA MET A 15 7.24 -2.19 14.46
C MET A 15 8.29 -1.94 13.37
N LYS A 16 8.39 -0.71 12.87
CA LYS A 16 9.39 -0.30 11.87
C LYS A 16 10.81 -0.54 12.34
N ASP A 17 11.13 -0.16 13.57
CA ASP A 17 12.46 -0.38 14.16
C ASP A 17 12.80 -1.88 14.26
N LEU A 18 11.82 -2.71 14.64
CA LEU A 18 12.00 -4.15 14.74
C LEU A 18 12.21 -4.81 13.37
N LEU A 19 11.54 -4.30 12.32
CA LEU A 19 11.63 -4.81 10.96
C LEU A 19 12.99 -4.62 10.30
N VAL A 20 13.82 -3.70 10.82
CA VAL A 20 15.21 -3.52 10.35
C VAL A 20 16.04 -4.78 10.57
N HIS A 21 15.74 -5.55 11.62
CA HIS A 21 16.58 -6.67 12.06
C HIS A 21 15.84 -8.00 12.15
N THR A 22 14.51 -7.99 12.13
CA THR A 22 13.68 -9.16 12.38
C THR A 22 12.60 -9.29 11.31
N PRO A 23 12.49 -10.44 10.61
CA PRO A 23 11.38 -10.70 9.71
C PRO A 23 10.04 -10.59 10.44
N VAL A 24 9.01 -10.08 9.74
CA VAL A 24 7.65 -9.87 10.31
C VAL A 24 7.18 -11.09 11.11
N ASP A 25 7.36 -12.30 10.57
CA ASP A 25 6.84 -13.54 11.15
C ASP A 25 7.43 -13.84 12.53
N LYS A 26 8.67 -13.41 12.78
CA LYS A 26 9.38 -13.58 14.06
C LYS A 26 9.10 -12.46 15.06
N ILE A 27 8.54 -11.33 14.62
CA ILE A 27 8.15 -10.24 15.53
C ILE A 27 6.91 -10.64 16.32
N THR A 28 6.96 -10.43 17.63
CA THR A 28 5.85 -10.68 18.56
C THR A 28 5.24 -9.36 19.04
N VAL A 29 3.95 -9.38 19.40
CA VAL A 29 3.29 -8.23 20.05
C VAL A 29 4.05 -7.79 21.30
N LYS A 30 4.68 -8.73 22.02
CA LYS A 30 5.52 -8.41 23.18
C LYS A 30 6.69 -7.51 22.79
N GLN A 31 7.45 -7.88 21.76
CA GLN A 31 8.58 -7.05 21.29
C GLN A 31 8.13 -5.66 20.85
N ILE A 32 6.98 -5.55 20.18
CA ILE A 32 6.44 -4.24 19.74
C ILE A 32 6.12 -3.35 20.95
N VAL A 33 5.44 -3.89 21.97
CA VAL A 33 5.06 -3.08 23.13
C VAL A 33 6.24 -2.77 24.05
N ASP A 34 7.21 -3.69 24.15
CA ASP A 34 8.47 -3.49 24.88
C ASP A 34 9.31 -2.40 24.21
N GLN A 35 9.39 -2.37 22.87
CA GLN A 35 10.13 -1.37 22.08
C GLN A 35 9.61 0.06 22.28
N CYS A 36 8.37 0.23 22.75
CA CYS A 36 7.76 1.56 22.91
C CYS A 36 7.17 1.81 24.30
N ASP A 37 7.58 1.03 25.31
CA ASP A 37 7.16 1.18 26.71
C ASP A 37 5.65 1.25 26.90
N VAL A 38 4.91 0.34 26.27
CA VAL A 38 3.45 0.18 26.47
C VAL A 38 3.10 -1.26 26.85
N THR A 39 1.82 -1.50 27.11
CA THR A 39 1.33 -2.82 27.53
C THR A 39 0.65 -3.55 26.37
N ARG A 40 0.60 -4.89 26.43
CA ARG A 40 -0.17 -5.69 25.46
C ARG A 40 -1.65 -5.30 25.39
N PRO A 41 -2.35 -5.04 26.52
CA PRO A 41 -3.70 -4.47 26.47
C PRO A 41 -3.79 -3.16 25.69
N THR A 42 -2.78 -2.28 25.76
CA THR A 42 -2.73 -1.05 24.94
C THR A 42 -2.68 -1.39 23.46
N PHE A 43 -1.82 -2.33 23.05
CA PHE A 43 -1.75 -2.78 21.66
C PHE A 43 -3.11 -3.29 21.16
N TYR A 44 -3.75 -4.19 21.90
CA TYR A 44 -5.01 -4.83 21.49
C TYR A 44 -6.22 -3.89 21.50
N ARG A 45 -6.12 -2.69 22.09
CA ARG A 45 -7.13 -1.63 21.90
C ARG A 45 -7.09 -1.01 20.52
N HIS A 46 -5.95 -1.10 19.84
CA HIS A 46 -5.72 -0.45 18.55
C HIS A 46 -5.63 -1.43 17.39
N PHE A 47 -5.08 -2.63 17.62
CA PHE A 47 -4.82 -3.61 16.57
C PHE A 47 -5.13 -5.03 17.02
N LYS A 48 -5.71 -5.83 16.14
CA LYS A 48 -6.01 -7.24 16.39
C LYS A 48 -4.74 -8.09 16.51
N ASP A 49 -3.77 -7.80 15.65
CA ASP A 49 -2.46 -8.46 15.60
C ASP A 49 -1.43 -7.55 14.89
N LYS A 50 -0.22 -8.06 14.67
CA LYS A 50 0.86 -7.34 13.99
C LYS A 50 0.58 -7.05 12.51
N TYR A 51 -0.25 -7.87 11.85
CA TYR A 51 -0.61 -7.67 10.45
C TYR A 51 -1.65 -6.56 10.31
N ASP A 52 -2.60 -6.47 11.24
CA ASP A 52 -3.54 -5.36 11.34
C ASP A 52 -2.82 -4.02 11.54
N LEU A 53 -1.75 -4.00 12.35
CA LEU A 53 -0.87 -2.83 12.47
C LEU A 53 -0.17 -2.48 11.15
N ILE A 54 0.40 -3.46 10.45
CA ILE A 54 1.08 -3.24 9.16
C ILE A 54 0.09 -2.71 8.12
N ASN A 55 -1.09 -3.33 8.02
CA ASN A 55 -2.13 -2.92 7.09
C ASN A 55 -2.65 -1.52 7.42
N TRP A 56 -2.86 -1.19 8.70
CA TRP A 56 -3.21 0.17 9.09
C TRP A 56 -2.12 1.17 8.74
N TYR A 57 -0.85 0.83 8.96
CA TYR A 57 0.25 1.71 8.60
C TYR A 57 0.26 1.92 7.09
N PHE A 58 0.14 0.84 6.29
CA PHE A 58 -0.03 0.89 4.83
C PHE A 58 -1.18 1.81 4.42
N ASP A 59 -2.31 1.71 5.11
CA ASP A 59 -3.51 2.51 4.89
C ASP A 59 -3.28 4.00 5.05
N VAL A 60 -2.55 4.39 6.09
CA VAL A 60 -2.17 5.80 6.28
C VAL A 60 -1.44 6.32 5.03
N LEU A 61 -0.60 5.50 4.42
CA LEU A 61 0.22 5.85 3.25
C LEU A 61 -0.62 5.87 1.98
N ALA A 62 -1.47 4.85 1.82
CA ALA A 62 -2.43 4.74 0.75
C ALA A 62 -3.40 5.93 0.78
N GLN A 63 -3.85 6.36 1.96
CA GLN A 63 -4.77 7.49 2.10
C GLN A 63 -4.12 8.84 1.77
N MET A 64 -2.82 9.01 1.99
CA MET A 64 -2.11 10.24 1.58
C MET A 64 -1.93 10.35 0.07
N SER A 65 -1.86 9.22 -0.64
CA SER A 65 -1.69 9.18 -2.10
C SER A 65 -3.02 9.01 -2.84
N PHE A 66 -3.74 7.90 -2.63
CA PHE A 66 -4.94 7.52 -3.38
C PHE A 66 -6.15 8.43 -3.13
N LYS A 67 -6.38 8.94 -1.92
CA LYS A 67 -7.54 9.83 -1.67
C LYS A 67 -7.43 11.18 -2.38
N GLN A 68 -6.23 11.58 -2.81
CA GLN A 68 -6.01 12.82 -3.57
C GLN A 68 -6.04 12.60 -5.09
N MET A 69 -5.85 11.36 -5.56
CA MET A 69 -5.91 11.00 -6.98
C MET A 69 -7.31 11.20 -7.55
N GLY A 70 -7.42 11.89 -8.69
CA GLY A 70 -8.69 12.24 -9.33
C GLY A 70 -9.52 13.27 -8.58
N ILE A 71 -8.94 13.95 -7.58
CA ILE A 71 -9.51 15.14 -6.93
C ILE A 71 -8.57 16.34 -7.13
N SER A 72 -7.29 16.15 -6.78
CA SER A 72 -6.26 17.20 -6.88
C SER A 72 -4.96 16.73 -7.53
N LEU A 73 -4.86 15.44 -7.85
CA LEU A 73 -3.68 14.83 -8.48
C LEU A 73 -4.12 13.99 -9.68
N THR A 74 -3.32 14.00 -10.71
CA THR A 74 -3.41 13.04 -11.82
C THR A 74 -3.05 11.62 -11.35
N LEU A 75 -3.43 10.59 -12.11
CA LEU A 75 -3.02 9.20 -11.87
C LEU A 75 -1.50 9.09 -11.72
N ARG A 76 -0.75 9.74 -12.61
CA ARG A 76 0.72 9.73 -12.61
C ARG A 76 1.28 10.34 -11.33
N GLU A 77 0.82 11.55 -10.96
CA GLU A 77 1.28 12.23 -9.74
C GLU A 77 0.97 11.42 -8.48
N GLY A 78 -0.21 10.78 -8.46
CA GLY A 78 -0.60 9.90 -7.39
C GLY A 78 0.31 8.68 -7.23
N LEU A 79 0.57 7.98 -8.32
CA LEU A 79 1.47 6.83 -8.34
C LEU A 79 2.89 7.23 -7.93
N ILE A 80 3.41 8.37 -8.41
CA ILE A 80 4.71 8.90 -7.98
C ILE A 80 4.72 9.11 -6.47
N LYS A 81 3.73 9.79 -5.90
CA LYS A 81 3.64 9.98 -4.43
C LYS A 81 3.59 8.65 -3.68
N LYS A 82 2.85 7.65 -4.18
CA LYS A 82 2.85 6.29 -3.60
C LYS A 82 4.26 5.72 -3.56
N PHE A 83 4.98 5.75 -4.67
CA PHE A 83 6.31 5.14 -4.77
C PHE A 83 7.40 5.94 -4.06
N GLU A 84 7.35 7.27 -4.05
CA GLU A 84 8.21 8.12 -3.22
C GLU A 84 8.07 7.75 -1.74
N PHE A 85 6.84 7.53 -1.30
CA PHE A 85 6.56 7.14 0.07
C PHE A 85 7.09 5.73 0.38
N ILE A 86 6.82 4.75 -0.49
CA ILE A 86 7.36 3.39 -0.34
C ILE A 86 8.88 3.43 -0.28
N LYS A 87 9.52 4.25 -1.11
CA LYS A 87 10.98 4.43 -1.11
C LYS A 87 11.51 5.08 0.17
N GLY A 88 10.83 6.11 0.68
CA GLY A 88 11.17 6.76 1.94
C GLY A 88 11.09 5.82 3.14
N GLU A 89 10.13 4.90 3.13
CA GLU A 89 9.94 3.87 4.15
C GLU A 89 10.59 2.53 3.77
N GLY A 90 11.55 2.53 2.84
CA GLY A 90 11.89 1.36 2.04
C GLY A 90 12.23 0.07 2.79
N GLN A 91 12.85 0.16 3.98
CA GLN A 91 13.14 -1.02 4.82
C GLN A 91 11.87 -1.67 5.38
N PHE A 92 10.88 -0.87 5.80
CA PHE A 92 9.60 -1.37 6.31
C PHE A 92 8.90 -2.19 5.24
N PHE A 93 8.78 -1.63 4.04
CA PHE A 93 8.08 -2.26 2.93
C PHE A 93 8.82 -3.46 2.38
N ALA A 94 10.15 -3.36 2.19
CA ALA A 94 10.95 -4.49 1.75
C ALA A 94 10.80 -5.68 2.72
N ALA A 95 10.85 -5.43 4.04
CA ALA A 95 10.66 -6.46 5.05
C ALA A 95 9.22 -7.00 5.07
N ALA A 96 8.21 -6.14 4.95
CA ALA A 96 6.80 -6.53 4.97
C ALA A 96 6.39 -7.34 3.72
N PHE A 97 7.02 -7.08 2.57
CA PHE A 97 6.81 -7.82 1.32
C PHE A 97 7.65 -9.09 1.20
N SER A 98 8.63 -9.32 2.08
CA SER A 98 9.53 -10.49 2.02
C SER A 98 9.17 -11.62 3.01
N SER A 99 8.13 -11.46 3.82
CA SER A 99 7.69 -12.42 4.84
C SER A 99 6.58 -13.34 4.36
N GLU A 100 6.25 -14.41 5.11
CA GLU A 100 5.10 -15.27 4.80
C GLU A 100 3.76 -14.50 4.84
N SER A 101 3.75 -13.32 5.49
CA SER A 101 2.66 -12.34 5.47
C SER A 101 2.55 -11.51 4.19
N GLN A 102 3.42 -11.72 3.20
CA GLN A 102 3.37 -11.09 1.89
C GLN A 102 1.97 -11.23 1.27
N ASN A 103 1.34 -12.39 1.41
CA ASN A 103 -0.02 -12.63 0.90
C ASN A 103 -1.05 -11.67 1.52
N CYS A 104 -0.95 -11.35 2.81
CA CYS A 104 -1.88 -10.44 3.47
C CYS A 104 -1.71 -9.00 2.97
N LEU A 105 -0.46 -8.53 2.84
CA LEU A 105 -0.19 -7.17 2.39
C LEU A 105 -0.47 -6.99 0.89
N MET A 106 -0.14 -7.99 0.06
CA MET A 106 -0.44 -7.97 -1.36
C MET A 106 -1.95 -8.00 -1.62
N GLU A 107 -2.70 -8.84 -0.89
CA GLU A 107 -4.16 -8.87 -1.03
C GLU A 107 -4.75 -7.53 -0.55
N TYR A 108 -4.20 -6.93 0.50
CA TYR A 108 -4.61 -5.61 0.96
C TYR A 108 -4.38 -4.52 -0.10
N ASP A 109 -3.16 -4.41 -0.64
CA ASP A 109 -2.84 -3.45 -1.71
C ASP A 109 -3.71 -3.70 -2.95
N TYR A 110 -4.02 -4.97 -3.26
CA TYR A 110 -4.94 -5.34 -4.33
C TYR A 110 -6.33 -4.76 -4.11
N GLN A 111 -6.92 -4.96 -2.93
CA GLN A 111 -8.24 -4.40 -2.64
C GLN A 111 -8.24 -2.86 -2.73
N CYS A 112 -7.19 -2.20 -2.22
CA CYS A 112 -7.06 -0.74 -2.29
C CYS A 112 -6.98 -0.23 -3.74
N ILE A 113 -6.06 -0.78 -4.54
CA ILE A 113 -5.85 -0.34 -5.94
C ILE A 113 -7.07 -0.69 -6.79
N TYR A 114 -7.62 -1.89 -6.61
CA TYR A 114 -8.79 -2.33 -7.36
C TYR A 114 -9.99 -1.41 -7.08
N GLN A 115 -10.28 -1.14 -5.81
CA GLN A 115 -11.37 -0.24 -5.43
C GLN A 115 -11.15 1.17 -5.97
N PHE A 116 -9.91 1.68 -5.92
CA PHE A 116 -9.56 2.98 -6.47
C PHE A 116 -9.92 3.09 -7.97
N TYR A 117 -9.52 2.11 -8.79
CA TYR A 117 -9.89 2.12 -10.20
C TYR A 117 -11.40 1.94 -10.42
N CYS A 118 -12.06 1.10 -9.61
CA CYS A 118 -13.52 0.99 -9.67
C CYS A 118 -14.19 2.34 -9.40
N ASP A 119 -13.77 3.06 -8.36
CA ASP A 119 -14.33 4.37 -7.99
C ASP A 119 -14.16 5.39 -9.11
N ILE A 120 -13.01 5.37 -9.79
CA ILE A 120 -12.76 6.18 -10.98
C ILE A 120 -13.74 5.84 -12.10
N ILE A 121 -13.90 4.55 -12.43
CA ILE A 121 -14.79 4.10 -13.50
C ILE A 121 -16.25 4.52 -13.20
N HIS A 122 -16.70 4.35 -11.95
CA HIS A 122 -18.03 4.78 -11.53
C HIS A 122 -18.21 6.30 -11.62
N LYS A 123 -17.19 7.10 -11.27
CA LYS A 123 -17.23 8.57 -11.39
C LYS A 123 -17.41 9.06 -12.83
N GLN A 124 -17.04 8.25 -13.83
CA GLN A 124 -17.26 8.54 -15.24
C GLN A 124 -18.65 8.13 -15.74
N GLY A 125 -19.54 7.67 -14.87
CA GLY A 125 -20.92 7.31 -15.19
C GLY A 125 -21.12 5.86 -15.63
N VAL A 126 -20.13 4.99 -15.40
CA VAL A 126 -20.26 3.55 -15.65
C VAL A 126 -20.79 2.87 -14.39
N ASP A 127 -22.09 2.59 -14.31
CA ASP A 127 -22.71 1.97 -13.12
C ASP A 127 -22.29 0.52 -12.88
N LYS A 128 -22.09 -0.25 -13.95
CA LYS A 128 -21.64 -1.64 -13.90
C LYS A 128 -20.45 -1.82 -14.81
N ILE A 129 -19.29 -2.15 -14.22
CA ILE A 129 -18.07 -2.44 -14.96
C ILE A 129 -18.32 -3.69 -15.84
N PRO A 130 -18.14 -3.60 -17.17
CA PRO A 130 -18.28 -4.75 -18.06
C PRO A 130 -17.27 -5.85 -17.70
N GLU A 131 -17.66 -7.13 -17.84
CA GLU A 131 -16.84 -8.28 -17.45
C GLU A 131 -15.44 -8.29 -18.13
N GLU A 132 -15.39 -7.88 -19.40
CA GLU A 132 -14.11 -7.76 -20.13
C GLU A 132 -13.20 -6.71 -19.50
N LEU A 133 -13.76 -5.54 -19.14
CA LEU A 133 -13.01 -4.46 -18.50
C LEU A 133 -12.57 -4.85 -17.09
N GLU A 134 -13.44 -5.55 -16.36
CA GLU A 134 -13.15 -6.10 -15.05
C GLU A 134 -11.99 -7.11 -15.12
N PHE A 135 -11.98 -8.00 -16.11
CA PHE A 135 -10.88 -8.93 -16.32
C PHE A 135 -9.54 -8.20 -16.54
N LEU A 136 -9.52 -7.20 -17.42
CA LEU A 136 -8.34 -6.38 -17.67
C LEU A 136 -7.87 -5.67 -16.39
N LEU A 137 -8.82 -5.11 -15.63
CA LEU A 137 -8.52 -4.40 -14.39
C LEU A 137 -7.90 -5.33 -13.35
N ARG A 138 -8.50 -6.49 -13.11
CA ARG A 138 -7.97 -7.49 -12.16
C ARG A 138 -6.57 -7.95 -12.57
N MET A 139 -6.35 -8.20 -13.86
CA MET A 139 -5.04 -8.61 -14.39
C MET A 139 -3.99 -7.51 -14.17
N TYR A 140 -4.32 -6.27 -14.53
CA TYR A 140 -3.43 -5.12 -14.36
C TYR A 140 -3.11 -4.83 -12.87
N CYS A 141 -4.11 -4.86 -11.98
CA CYS A 141 -3.89 -4.69 -10.54
C CYS A 141 -2.94 -5.77 -9.98
N ARG A 142 -3.14 -7.04 -10.35
CA ARG A 142 -2.26 -8.12 -9.89
C ARG A 142 -0.84 -7.96 -10.42
N GLY A 143 -0.68 -7.63 -11.70
CA GLY A 143 0.64 -7.38 -12.30
C GLY A 143 1.36 -6.20 -11.67
N SER A 144 0.69 -5.06 -11.53
CA SER A 144 1.28 -3.84 -10.94
C SER A 144 1.73 -4.04 -9.49
N ILE A 145 0.99 -4.82 -8.70
CA ILE A 145 1.40 -5.17 -7.33
C ILE A 145 2.62 -6.09 -7.33
N ALA A 146 2.64 -7.11 -8.20
CA ALA A 146 3.80 -7.99 -8.31
C ALA A 146 5.07 -7.20 -8.69
N MET A 147 4.98 -6.28 -9.64
CA MET A 147 6.10 -5.40 -10.01
C MET A 147 6.51 -4.45 -8.88
N THR A 148 5.54 -3.94 -8.12
CA THR A 148 5.81 -3.10 -6.93
C THR A 148 6.57 -3.88 -5.87
N VAL A 149 6.17 -5.13 -5.61
CA VAL A 149 6.84 -6.03 -4.66
C VAL A 149 8.26 -6.34 -5.12
N GLU A 150 8.45 -6.68 -6.39
CA GLU A 150 9.78 -6.93 -6.94
C GLU A 150 10.68 -5.71 -6.79
N TRP A 151 10.18 -4.52 -7.16
CA TRP A 151 10.92 -3.28 -6.99
C TRP A 151 11.28 -3.01 -5.53
N ALA A 152 10.33 -3.21 -4.60
CA ALA A 152 10.55 -2.98 -3.18
C ALA A 152 11.58 -3.95 -2.57
N THR A 153 11.57 -5.21 -3.01
CA THR A 153 12.43 -6.28 -2.45
C THR A 153 13.81 -6.37 -3.12
N THR A 154 13.99 -5.80 -4.32
CA THR A 154 15.26 -5.79 -5.06
C THR A 154 16.06 -4.50 -4.92
N GLY A 155 15.72 -3.69 -3.90
CA GLY A 155 16.47 -2.49 -3.52
C GLY A 155 16.04 -1.21 -4.24
N MET A 156 14.86 -1.18 -4.85
CA MET A 156 14.22 0.03 -5.38
C MET A 156 15.11 0.84 -6.35
N LYS A 157 15.75 0.11 -7.27
CA LYS A 157 16.76 0.66 -8.19
C LYS A 157 16.18 1.71 -9.16
N MET A 158 14.96 1.47 -9.65
CA MET A 158 14.23 2.46 -10.46
C MET A 158 13.79 3.63 -9.58
N SER A 159 13.77 4.84 -10.14
CA SER A 159 13.12 5.97 -9.48
C SER A 159 11.59 5.77 -9.41
N PRO A 160 10.89 6.39 -8.44
CA PRO A 160 9.43 6.41 -8.40
C PRO A 160 8.77 6.78 -9.73
N GLU A 161 9.33 7.75 -10.45
CA GLU A 161 8.87 8.19 -11.77
C GLU A 161 9.07 7.10 -12.81
N GLN A 162 10.25 6.48 -12.88
CA GLN A 162 10.53 5.42 -13.84
C GLN A 162 9.59 4.23 -13.66
N LEU A 163 9.33 3.82 -12.41
CA LEU A 163 8.39 2.71 -12.14
C LEU A 163 6.97 3.11 -12.51
N THR A 164 6.57 4.35 -12.18
CA THR A 164 5.25 4.87 -12.55
C THR A 164 5.03 4.84 -14.05
N ASP A 165 6.00 5.36 -14.81
CA ASP A 165 5.91 5.43 -16.26
C ASP A 165 5.81 4.03 -16.87
N GLN A 166 6.61 3.06 -16.39
CA GLN A 166 6.48 1.67 -16.85
C GLN A 166 5.14 1.02 -16.53
N LEU A 167 4.56 1.30 -15.35
CA LEU A 167 3.26 0.75 -14.98
C LEU A 167 2.13 1.37 -15.82
N ILE A 168 2.21 2.67 -16.10
CA ILE A 168 1.26 3.35 -17.00
C ILE A 168 1.39 2.80 -18.42
N ASP A 169 2.60 2.62 -18.94
CA ASP A 169 2.85 2.07 -20.28
C ASP A 169 2.37 0.61 -20.40
N ALA A 170 2.43 -0.16 -19.31
CA ALA A 170 1.95 -1.55 -19.26
C ALA A 170 0.41 -1.66 -19.16
N MET A 171 -0.30 -0.54 -19.01
CA MET A 171 -1.74 -0.53 -18.85
C MET A 171 -2.44 -0.93 -20.17
N PRO A 172 -3.40 -1.87 -20.14
CA PRO A 172 -4.20 -2.20 -21.32
C PRO A 172 -4.86 -0.97 -21.94
N PRO A 173 -4.89 -0.81 -23.28
CA PRO A 173 -5.41 0.40 -23.93
C PRO A 173 -6.81 0.82 -23.49
N LYS A 174 -7.71 -0.17 -23.31
CA LYS A 174 -9.09 0.07 -22.81
C LYS A 174 -9.13 0.69 -21.41
N LEU A 175 -8.16 0.40 -20.56
CA LEU A 175 -8.04 1.01 -19.23
C LEU A 175 -7.33 2.36 -19.31
N TYR A 176 -6.26 2.44 -20.11
CA TYR A 176 -5.52 3.70 -20.30
C TYR A 176 -6.42 4.82 -20.80
N ASP A 177 -7.28 4.53 -21.79
CA ASP A 177 -8.22 5.52 -22.33
C ASP A 177 -9.21 6.04 -21.30
N LEU A 178 -9.54 5.25 -20.27
CA LEU A 178 -10.39 5.68 -19.16
C LEU A 178 -9.64 6.54 -18.16
N PHE A 179 -8.33 6.35 -17.98
CA PHE A 179 -7.59 6.96 -16.88
C PHE A 179 -6.65 8.09 -17.27
N LYS A 180 -6.36 8.26 -18.58
CA LYS A 180 -5.42 9.27 -19.09
C LYS A 180 -5.82 10.72 -18.79
N ASP A 181 -7.12 10.98 -18.63
CA ASP A 181 -7.68 12.32 -18.42
C ASP A 181 -7.99 12.64 -16.94
N ILE A 182 -7.50 11.79 -16.02
CA ILE A 182 -7.65 11.92 -14.57
C ILE A 182 -6.34 12.43 -13.97
#